data_AF-A0A059WUX1-F1
#
_entry.id   AF-A0A059WUX1-F1
#
_cell.length_a   1.000
_cell.length_b   1.000
_cell.length_c   1.000
_cell.angle_alpha   90.00
_cell.angle_beta   90.00
_cell.angle_gamma   90.00
#
_symmetry.space_group_name_H-M   'P 1'
#
loop_
_entity.id
_entity.type
_entity.pdbx_description
1 polymer ?
#
loop_
_entity_poly.entity_id
_entity_poly.type
_entity_poly.pdbx_seq_one_letter_code
_entity_poly.pdbx_strand_id
1 'polypeptide(L)'
;MSKELIGVMVQNETRCTTGRADLARRRRFGLNGAQRLPMKFSRCLLWLSLVVVLCVWLPTGAAAEEGPRLGKYRILSYGATSIPPLFLGSVVLEAGKYTFFLPGDKPAGEGRYEYDAAAKKVKWLSGPFLDKWGGDFTIDREGKTHKIRLKSTTIATNSTD
;
A
#
# COMPACT_ATOMS: atom_id res chain seq x y z
N MET A 1 40.11 16.89 31.09
CA MET A 1 40.19 15.79 30.11
C MET A 1 39.26 16.17 28.95
N SER A 2 39.75 16.94 27.96
CA SER A 2 40.19 16.49 26.62
C SER A 2 39.11 15.66 25.89
N LYS A 3 38.41 16.24 24.88
CA LYS A 3 38.66 16.14 23.41
C LYS A 3 38.48 14.67 22.93
N GLU A 4 37.64 14.28 21.96
CA GLU A 4 37.35 14.72 20.57
C GLU A 4 35.97 14.12 20.13
N LEU A 5 35.10 14.73 19.30
CA LEU A 5 35.14 15.01 17.84
C LEU A 5 34.97 13.77 16.92
N ILE A 6 34.31 13.99 15.76
CA ILE A 6 33.88 13.09 14.64
C ILE A 6 32.35 12.78 14.69
N GLY A 7 31.45 13.30 13.85
CA GLY A 7 31.58 14.10 12.64
C GLY A 7 31.51 13.26 11.36
N VAL A 8 30.31 12.95 10.84
CA VAL A 8 30.08 12.73 9.39
C VAL A 8 28.65 13.16 9.01
N MET A 9 28.56 14.33 8.37
CA MET A 9 27.48 14.74 7.47
C MET A 9 27.50 13.87 6.21
N VAL A 10 26.35 13.41 5.74
CA VAL A 10 26.17 13.00 4.34
C VAL A 10 25.03 13.84 3.77
N GLN A 11 25.40 14.95 3.13
CA GLN A 11 24.61 15.64 2.12
C GLN A 11 24.71 14.86 0.82
N ASN A 12 23.59 14.66 0.13
CA ASN A 12 23.61 14.31 -1.28
C ASN A 12 22.50 15.09 -1.99
N GLU A 13 22.89 16.23 -2.57
CA GLU A 13 22.08 17.03 -3.47
C GLU A 13 22.56 16.88 -4.91
N THR A 14 21.58 16.78 -5.81
CA THR A 14 21.54 17.32 -7.19
C THR A 14 22.38 16.71 -8.32
N ARG A 15 21.66 16.35 -9.40
CA ARG A 15 21.81 16.78 -10.82
C ARG A 15 20.69 16.08 -11.62
N CYS A 16 19.71 16.71 -12.24
CA CYS A 16 19.69 17.74 -13.29
C CYS A 16 20.36 17.27 -14.59
N THR A 17 19.55 16.80 -15.56
CA THR A 17 19.89 16.83 -17.00
C THR A 17 18.62 17.06 -17.82
N THR A 18 18.36 18.33 -18.11
CA THR A 18 17.51 18.80 -19.22
C THR A 18 18.31 18.66 -20.51
N GLY A 19 17.83 17.84 -21.45
CA GLY A 19 18.39 17.71 -22.80
C GLY A 19 17.43 18.29 -23.84
N ARG A 20 17.82 19.41 -24.44
CA ARG A 20 17.15 20.14 -25.51
C ARG A 20 18.11 20.17 -26.70
N ALA A 21 17.70 19.68 -27.87
CA ALA A 21 18.17 20.01 -29.23
C ALA A 21 17.64 18.92 -30.19
N ASP A 22 16.92 19.17 -31.28
CA ASP A 22 17.16 20.02 -32.46
C ASP A 22 17.24 19.07 -33.67
N LEU A 23 16.37 19.25 -34.66
CA LEU A 23 16.70 19.15 -36.10
C LEU A 23 15.42 19.16 -36.95
N ALA A 24 15.12 20.35 -37.44
CA ALA A 24 14.36 20.54 -38.66
C ALA A 24 15.15 19.97 -39.87
N ARG A 25 14.51 19.19 -40.75
CA ARG A 25 14.89 19.18 -42.17
C ARG A 25 13.76 18.78 -43.12
N ARG A 26 13.48 19.74 -44.01
CA ARG A 26 12.51 19.82 -45.11
C ARG A 26 12.65 18.77 -46.23
N ARG A 27 11.59 18.77 -47.07
CA ARG A 27 11.46 18.44 -48.52
C ARG A 27 10.96 17.01 -48.76
N ARG A 28 9.98 16.74 -49.63
CA ARG A 28 9.79 17.28 -50.98
C ARG A 28 8.34 17.05 -51.49
N PHE A 29 7.88 18.00 -52.29
CA PHE A 29 6.68 17.99 -53.13
C PHE A 29 6.54 16.74 -54.01
N GLY A 30 5.28 16.32 -54.22
CA GLY A 30 4.86 15.40 -55.27
C GLY A 30 3.36 15.58 -55.56
N LEU A 31 3.02 16.60 -56.35
CA LEU A 31 1.73 16.73 -57.04
C LEU A 31 1.67 15.70 -58.15
N ASN A 32 0.57 14.96 -58.25
CA ASN A 32 -0.19 14.68 -59.49
C ASN A 32 -1.19 13.55 -59.24
N GLY A 33 -2.44 13.74 -59.68
CA GLY A 33 -3.41 12.65 -59.79
C GLY A 33 -4.84 13.05 -59.49
N ALA A 34 -5.42 13.91 -60.33
CA ALA A 34 -6.86 14.10 -60.37
C ALA A 34 -7.53 12.82 -60.89
N GLN A 35 -8.44 12.23 -60.11
CA GLN A 35 -9.58 11.49 -60.66
C GLN A 35 -10.83 11.76 -59.81
N ARG A 36 -11.84 12.34 -60.45
CA ARG A 36 -13.21 12.49 -59.96
C ARG A 36 -13.87 11.12 -59.91
N LEU A 37 -14.59 10.78 -58.84
CA LEU A 37 -15.80 9.95 -58.92
C LEU A 37 -16.76 10.25 -57.74
N PRO A 38 -18.09 10.06 -57.93
CA PRO A 38 -19.15 10.71 -57.17
C PRO A 38 -19.63 9.91 -55.94
N MET A 39 -20.28 10.68 -55.05
CA MET A 39 -21.20 10.30 -53.96
C MET A 39 -21.47 8.81 -53.72
N LYS A 40 -21.11 8.33 -52.52
CA LYS A 40 -21.95 7.38 -51.78
C LYS A 40 -22.01 7.76 -50.30
N PHE A 41 -23.19 8.22 -49.93
CA PHE A 41 -23.77 8.25 -48.59
C PHE A 41 -23.44 6.99 -47.77
N SER A 42 -23.59 7.10 -46.44
CA SER A 42 -23.99 5.99 -45.57
C SER A 42 -22.90 5.29 -44.72
N ARG A 43 -21.87 6.01 -44.22
CA ARG A 43 -20.98 5.44 -43.18
C ARG A 43 -20.51 6.38 -42.05
N CYS A 44 -20.97 7.64 -42.02
CA CYS A 44 -20.54 8.60 -40.97
C CYS A 44 -21.37 8.57 -39.67
N LEU A 45 -22.44 7.79 -39.58
CA LEU A 45 -23.38 7.81 -38.44
C LEU A 45 -23.27 6.59 -37.50
N LEU A 46 -22.22 5.79 -37.62
CA LEU A 46 -22.03 4.58 -36.79
C LEU A 46 -20.76 4.60 -35.92
N TRP A 47 -20.02 5.72 -35.90
CA TRP A 47 -18.77 5.84 -35.12
C TRP A 47 -18.88 6.79 -33.92
N LEU A 48 -20.00 7.50 -33.74
CA LEU A 48 -20.17 8.50 -32.68
C LEU A 48 -20.94 7.99 -31.45
N SER A 49 -21.49 6.78 -31.48
CA SER A 49 -22.19 6.17 -30.34
C SER A 49 -21.30 5.30 -29.44
N LEU A 50 -20.04 5.03 -29.80
CA LEU A 50 -19.14 4.20 -28.99
C LEU A 50 -18.42 4.99 -27.86
N VAL A 51 -18.48 6.33 -27.87
CA VAL A 51 -17.70 7.16 -26.93
C VAL A 51 -18.46 7.53 -25.65
N VAL A 52 -19.79 7.37 -25.61
CA VAL A 52 -20.62 7.84 -24.47
C VAL A 52 -20.92 6.75 -23.42
N VAL A 53 -20.61 5.48 -23.68
CA VAL A 53 -20.93 4.34 -22.78
C VAL A 53 -19.75 3.93 -21.88
N LEU A 54 -18.67 4.73 -21.80
CA LEU A 54 -17.45 4.38 -21.05
C LEU A 54 -17.07 5.38 -19.95
N CYS A 55 -18.03 6.19 -19.46
CA CYS A 55 -17.79 7.17 -18.39
C CYS A 55 -18.61 6.94 -17.10
N VAL A 56 -19.31 5.82 -16.97
CA VAL A 56 -19.96 5.44 -15.69
C VAL A 56 -19.18 4.28 -15.12
N TRP A 57 -19.04 4.21 -13.80
CA TRP A 57 -18.21 3.28 -13.03
C TRP A 57 -16.81 3.79 -12.68
N LEU A 58 -16.73 5.03 -12.20
CA LEU A 58 -15.77 5.38 -11.15
C LEU A 58 -16.44 5.03 -9.81
N PRO A 59 -16.09 3.91 -9.14
CA PRO A 59 -16.38 3.80 -7.73
C PRO A 59 -15.46 4.80 -7.02
N THR A 60 -15.97 6.01 -6.76
CA THR A 60 -15.42 6.86 -5.71
C THR A 60 -15.83 6.25 -4.38
N GLY A 61 -15.23 5.12 -4.05
CA GLY A 61 -15.22 4.63 -2.69
C GLY A 61 -14.23 5.51 -1.94
N ALA A 62 -14.75 6.39 -1.09
CA ALA A 62 -13.96 6.84 0.04
C ALA A 62 -13.47 5.57 0.74
N ALA A 63 -12.17 5.30 0.64
CA ALA A 63 -11.54 4.15 1.29
C ALA A 63 -11.70 4.36 2.80
N ALA A 64 -12.81 3.87 3.36
CA ALA A 64 -12.86 3.51 4.76
C ALA A 64 -11.63 2.62 4.98
N GLU A 65 -10.75 3.00 5.92
CA GLU A 65 -9.45 2.36 6.15
C GLU A 65 -9.55 0.84 6.09
N GLU A 66 -9.33 0.26 4.91
CA GLU A 66 -9.71 -1.13 4.62
C GLU A 66 -8.65 -2.13 5.12
N GLY A 67 -7.69 -1.61 5.89
CA GLY A 67 -6.52 -2.33 6.39
C GLY A 67 -6.25 -2.09 7.87
N PRO A 68 -5.12 -2.63 8.36
CA PRO A 68 -4.75 -2.48 9.75
C PRO A 68 -4.51 -1.01 10.07
N ARG A 69 -5.21 -0.51 11.09
CA ARG A 69 -4.99 0.81 11.67
C ARG A 69 -3.56 0.92 12.17
N LEU A 70 -2.91 2.04 11.97
CA LEU A 70 -1.59 2.28 12.53
C LEU A 70 -1.63 2.45 14.05
N GLY A 71 -0.51 2.17 14.73
CA GLY A 71 -0.38 2.31 16.18
C GLY A 71 -0.25 0.97 16.92
N LYS A 72 -0.53 1.01 18.23
CA LYS A 72 -0.23 -0.08 19.17
C LYS A 72 -1.34 -1.13 19.18
N TYR A 73 -0.98 -2.37 18.85
CA TYR A 73 -1.82 -3.55 19.02
C TYR A 73 -1.38 -4.33 20.24
N ARG A 74 -2.33 -4.65 21.11
CA ARG A 74 -2.13 -5.49 22.28
C ARG A 74 -2.21 -6.96 21.89
N ILE A 75 -1.19 -7.75 22.19
CA ILE A 75 -1.14 -9.17 21.83
C ILE A 75 -1.58 -10.01 23.03
N LEU A 76 -2.68 -10.74 22.84
CA LEU A 76 -3.26 -11.66 23.82
C LEU A 76 -3.24 -13.07 23.26
N SER A 77 -2.91 -14.04 24.11
CA SER A 77 -3.02 -15.46 23.80
C SER A 77 -4.13 -16.09 24.62
N TYR A 78 -5.08 -16.73 23.95
CA TYR A 78 -6.22 -17.40 24.53
C TYR A 78 -5.91 -18.89 24.71
N GLY A 79 -5.95 -19.37 25.96
CA GLY A 79 -5.76 -20.78 26.29
C GLY A 79 -7.09 -21.55 26.26
N ALA A 80 -7.25 -22.48 27.21
CA ALA A 80 -8.51 -23.20 27.42
C ALA A 80 -9.64 -22.25 27.86
N THR A 81 -10.89 -22.67 27.65
CA THR A 81 -12.16 -21.90 27.82
C THR A 81 -12.45 -21.40 29.25
N SER A 82 -11.53 -21.54 30.20
CA SER A 82 -11.68 -21.05 31.58
C SER A 82 -10.40 -20.40 32.13
N ILE A 83 -9.39 -20.18 31.28
CA ILE A 83 -8.12 -19.57 31.66
C ILE A 83 -8.10 -18.14 31.11
N PRO A 84 -7.81 -17.12 31.94
CA PRO A 84 -7.73 -15.74 31.48
C PRO A 84 -6.65 -15.59 30.38
N PRO A 85 -6.85 -14.71 29.39
CA PRO A 85 -5.89 -14.53 28.31
C PRO A 85 -4.54 -14.03 28.82
N LEU A 86 -3.46 -14.63 28.32
CA LEU A 86 -2.10 -14.21 28.64
C LEU A 86 -1.68 -13.03 27.77
N PHE A 87 -1.21 -11.96 28.41
CA PHE A 87 -0.62 -10.82 27.69
C PHE A 87 0.82 -11.13 27.30
N LEU A 88 1.10 -11.16 25.99
CA LEU A 88 2.42 -11.50 25.46
C LEU A 88 3.27 -10.28 25.08
N GLY A 89 2.68 -9.09 25.06
CA GLY A 89 3.35 -7.87 24.62
C GLY A 89 2.51 -7.08 23.62
N SER A 90 3.14 -6.19 22.87
CA SER A 90 2.46 -5.35 21.89
C SER A 90 3.26 -5.22 20.61
N VAL A 91 2.56 -5.05 19.49
CA VAL A 91 3.17 -4.69 18.22
C VAL A 91 2.70 -3.30 17.83
N VAL A 92 3.62 -2.40 17.53
CA VAL A 92 3.32 -1.08 16.99
C VAL A 92 3.47 -1.18 15.48
N LEU A 93 2.38 -0.90 14.76
CA LEU A 93 2.37 -0.84 13.30
C LEU A 93 2.54 0.61 12.85
N GLU A 94 3.53 0.83 11.99
CA GLU A 94 3.80 2.07 11.28
C GLU A 94 3.73 1.79 9.77
N ALA A 95 3.85 2.82 8.93
CA ALA A 95 3.73 2.68 7.48
C ALA A 95 4.75 1.67 6.89
N GLY A 96 4.32 0.41 6.72
CA GLY A 96 5.12 -0.70 6.20
C GLY A 96 6.20 -1.24 7.15
N LYS A 97 6.18 -0.85 8.43
CA LYS A 97 7.14 -1.27 9.46
C LYS A 97 6.42 -1.67 10.74
N TYR A 98 6.98 -2.62 11.47
CA TYR A 98 6.46 -2.99 12.77
C TYR A 98 7.57 -3.08 13.80
N THR A 99 7.22 -2.76 15.04
CA THR A 99 8.10 -2.92 16.21
C THR A 99 7.36 -3.74 17.27
N PHE A 100 7.98 -4.84 17.70
CA PHE A 100 7.44 -5.72 18.73
C PHE A 100 8.09 -5.43 20.08
N PHE A 101 7.24 -5.31 21.08
CA PHE A 101 7.59 -5.05 22.47
C PHE A 101 7.12 -6.22 23.34
N LEU A 102 8.02 -6.72 24.17
CA LEU A 102 7.71 -7.68 25.24
C LEU A 102 6.88 -7.00 26.34
N PRO A 103 6.30 -7.79 27.28
CA PRO A 103 5.67 -7.23 28.46
C PRO A 103 6.65 -6.31 29.20
N GLY A 104 6.19 -5.12 29.57
CA GLY A 104 7.05 -4.05 30.11
C GLY A 104 7.67 -3.13 29.05
N ASP A 105 7.12 -3.10 27.84
CA ASP A 105 7.51 -2.20 26.74
C ASP A 105 9.00 -2.31 26.32
N LYS A 106 9.60 -3.49 26.52
CA LYS A 106 10.97 -3.76 26.07
C LYS A 106 10.97 -4.13 24.59
N PRO A 107 11.68 -3.39 23.70
CA PRO A 107 11.76 -3.75 22.30
C PRO A 107 12.47 -5.10 22.14
N ALA A 108 11.88 -5.99 21.35
CA ALA A 108 12.39 -7.34 21.13
C ALA A 108 12.52 -7.73 19.65
N GLY A 109 12.06 -6.86 18.76
CA GLY A 109 12.28 -7.04 17.33
C GLY A 109 11.56 -6.00 16.49
N GLU A 110 12.05 -5.81 15.28
CA GLU A 110 11.44 -4.96 14.28
C GLU A 110 11.46 -5.67 12.92
N GLY A 111 10.63 -5.20 12.01
CA GLY A 111 10.55 -5.75 10.67
C GLY A 111 9.65 -4.95 9.76
N ARG A 112 9.45 -5.47 8.56
CA ARG A 112 8.56 -4.88 7.54
C ARG A 112 7.33 -5.74 7.38
N TYR A 113 6.22 -5.09 7.05
CA TYR A 113 4.99 -5.77 6.70
C TYR A 113 4.31 -5.09 5.52
N GLU A 114 3.41 -5.81 4.89
CA GLU A 114 2.50 -5.33 3.86
C GLU A 114 1.09 -5.84 4.15
N TYR A 115 0.07 -5.09 3.76
CA TYR A 115 -1.32 -5.54 3.86
C TYR A 115 -1.86 -5.88 2.47
N ASP A 116 -2.28 -7.13 2.31
CA ASP A 116 -3.00 -7.61 1.14
C ASP A 116 -4.50 -7.43 1.37
N ALA A 117 -5.07 -6.37 0.77
CA ALA A 117 -6.48 -6.02 0.91
C ALA A 117 -7.42 -7.07 0.28
N ALA A 118 -6.99 -7.73 -0.80
CA ALA A 118 -7.79 -8.75 -1.47
C ALA A 118 -7.93 -10.01 -0.59
N ALA A 119 -6.83 -10.42 0.04
CA ALA A 119 -6.82 -11.56 0.96
C ALA A 119 -7.22 -11.21 2.39
N LYS A 120 -7.36 -9.91 2.72
CA LYS A 120 -7.50 -9.38 4.09
C LYS A 120 -6.44 -9.96 5.02
N LYS A 121 -5.18 -9.89 4.59
CA LYS A 121 -4.04 -10.50 5.30
C LYS A 121 -2.87 -9.54 5.44
N VAL A 122 -2.31 -9.49 6.64
CA VAL A 122 -1.00 -8.88 6.92
C VAL A 122 0.08 -9.89 6.57
N LYS A 123 0.98 -9.51 5.65
CA LYS A 123 2.16 -10.28 5.26
C LYS A 123 3.37 -9.69 5.97
N TRP A 124 4.05 -10.50 6.78
CA TRP A 124 5.31 -10.12 7.41
C TRP A 124 6.43 -10.37 6.40
N LEU A 125 7.18 -9.34 6.05
CA LEU A 125 8.19 -9.38 4.99
C LEU A 125 9.62 -9.57 5.55
N SER A 126 9.86 -9.17 6.80
CA SER A 126 11.15 -9.32 7.46
C SER A 126 11.01 -9.31 8.98
N GLY A 127 12.11 -9.60 9.69
CA GLY A 127 12.18 -9.56 11.15
C GLY A 127 12.00 -10.93 11.81
N PRO A 128 12.02 -10.99 13.16
CA PRO A 128 12.05 -12.25 13.89
C PRO A 128 10.78 -13.09 13.80
N PHE A 129 9.70 -12.51 13.23
CA PHE A 129 8.38 -13.12 13.10
C PHE A 129 7.99 -13.49 11.67
N LEU A 130 8.90 -13.27 10.70
CA LEU A 130 8.78 -13.85 9.37
C LEU A 130 8.50 -15.36 9.50
N ASP A 131 7.48 -15.84 8.78
CA ASP A 131 7.00 -17.23 8.79
C ASP A 131 6.54 -17.82 10.14
N LYS A 132 6.58 -17.04 11.24
CA LYS A 132 6.12 -17.48 12.57
C LYS A 132 4.74 -16.98 12.93
N TRP A 133 4.32 -15.87 12.33
CA TRP A 133 3.01 -15.29 12.49
C TRP A 133 2.21 -15.45 11.20
N GLY A 134 0.94 -15.81 11.35
CA GLY A 134 -0.10 -15.58 10.35
C GLY A 134 -0.44 -14.09 10.27
N GLY A 135 -1.57 -13.75 9.66
CA GLY A 135 -1.94 -12.34 9.53
C GLY A 135 -3.38 -12.11 9.12
N ASP A 136 -4.28 -13.03 9.41
CA ASP A 136 -5.70 -12.85 9.09
C ASP A 136 -6.22 -11.59 9.80
N PHE A 137 -6.74 -10.66 9.02
CA PHE A 137 -7.19 -9.37 9.50
C PHE A 137 -8.71 -9.30 9.51
N THR A 138 -9.27 -8.87 10.64
CA THR A 138 -10.71 -8.71 10.83
C THR A 138 -11.01 -7.39 11.53
N ILE A 139 -12.04 -6.72 11.06
CA ILE A 139 -12.57 -5.50 11.68
C ILE A 139 -13.89 -5.86 12.33
N ASP A 140 -14.00 -5.60 13.64
CA ASP A 140 -15.20 -5.81 14.42
C ASP A 140 -15.78 -4.48 14.92
N ARG A 141 -17.01 -4.53 15.44
CA ARG A 141 -17.69 -3.38 16.08
C ARG A 141 -17.69 -2.14 15.20
N GLU A 142 -18.10 -2.29 13.93
CA GLU A 142 -18.25 -1.18 12.98
C GLU A 142 -16.97 -0.36 12.77
N GLY A 143 -15.79 -0.99 12.81
CA GLY A 143 -14.52 -0.27 12.63
C GLY A 143 -13.83 0.14 13.92
N LYS A 144 -14.43 -0.09 15.09
CA LYS A 144 -13.81 0.33 16.37
C LYS A 144 -12.68 -0.60 16.81
N THR A 145 -12.73 -1.87 16.42
CA THR A 145 -11.76 -2.87 16.85
C THR A 145 -11.12 -3.56 15.65
N HIS A 146 -9.83 -3.36 15.49
CA HIS A 146 -9.00 -4.00 14.48
C HIS A 146 -8.29 -5.19 15.12
N LYS A 147 -8.39 -6.36 14.50
CA LYS A 147 -7.77 -7.60 14.99
C LYS A 147 -6.90 -8.22 13.91
N ILE A 148 -5.71 -8.65 14.30
CA ILE A 148 -4.78 -9.42 13.46
C ILE A 148 -4.53 -10.73 14.18
N ARG A 149 -4.92 -11.85 13.57
CA ARG A 149 -4.65 -13.18 14.09
C ARG A 149 -3.20 -13.56 13.75
N LEU A 150 -2.35 -13.61 14.78
CA LEU A 150 -0.94 -13.96 14.65
C LEU A 150 -0.73 -15.48 14.67
N LYS A 151 -1.51 -16.20 15.47
CA LYS A 151 -1.56 -17.67 15.54
C LYS A 151 -2.99 -18.12 15.83
N SER A 152 -3.25 -19.43 15.84
CA SER A 152 -4.58 -19.99 16.14
C SER A 152 -5.19 -19.42 17.43
N THR A 153 -4.37 -19.27 18.47
CA THR A 153 -4.78 -18.79 19.80
C THR A 153 -4.30 -17.38 20.12
N THR A 154 -3.50 -16.75 19.26
CA THR A 154 -2.86 -15.45 19.55
C THR A 154 -3.39 -14.37 18.64
N ILE A 155 -3.94 -13.30 19.23
CA ILE A 155 -4.59 -12.20 18.52
C ILE A 155 -3.98 -10.88 18.98
N ALA A 156 -3.59 -10.05 18.01
CA ALA A 156 -3.22 -8.67 18.22
C ALA A 156 -4.45 -7.78 18.02
N THR A 157 -4.80 -6.95 18.99
CA THR A 157 -6.00 -6.11 18.95
C THR A 157 -5.66 -4.64 19.17
N ASN A 158 -6.21 -3.77 18.33
CA ASN A 158 -6.20 -2.31 18.49
C ASN A 158 -7.66 -1.85 18.55
N SER A 159 -8.07 -1.29 19.69
CA SER A 159 -9.43 -0.82 19.94
C SER A 159 -9.39 0.63 20.39
N THR A 160 -10.31 1.45 19.86
CA THR A 160 -10.50 2.87 20.24
C THR A 160 -11.80 3.08 21.03
N ASP A 161 -12.19 2.05 21.77
CA ASP A 161 -13.35 2.13 22.68
C ASP A 161 -12.94 2.83 23.99
#